data_AF-G5E1P5-F1
#
_entry.id   AF-G5E1P5-F1
#
_cell.length_a   1.000
_cell.length_b   1.000
_cell.length_c   1.000
_cell.angle_alpha   90.00
_cell.angle_beta   90.00
_cell.angle_gamma   90.00
#
_symmetry.space_group_name_H-M   'P 1'
#
loop_
_entity.id
_entity.type
_entity.pdbx_description
1 polymer ?
#
loop_
_entity_poly.entity_id
_entity_poly.type
_entity_poly.pdbx_seq_one_letter_code
_entity_poly.pdbx_strand_id
1 'polypeptide(L)' 'NLYGQVTVRMHSKQTLLIYDRFGRLMYGSEEPRDVLEYVVFERHMVNPYGTWRTHGKIVPSWAPPKEPIIKTVFLPG' A
#
# COMPACT_ATOMS: atom_id res chain seq x y z
N ASN A 1 -11.12 24.29 -11.57
CA ASN A 1 -10.02 23.34 -11.31
C ASN A 1 -10.28 22.05 -12.06
N LEU A 2 -9.25 21.47 -12.68
CA LEU A 2 -9.32 20.19 -13.42
C LEU A 2 -8.22 19.27 -12.91
N TYR A 3 -8.58 18.07 -12.48
CA TYR A 3 -7.65 17.05 -11.97
C TYR A 3 -7.68 15.83 -12.90
N GLY A 4 -6.51 15.36 -13.30
CA GLY A 4 -6.34 14.14 -14.07
C GLY A 4 -5.89 13.01 -13.16
N GLN A 5 -6.52 11.85 -13.28
CA GLN A 5 -6.14 10.65 -12.54
C GLN A 5 -5.71 9.53 -13.49
N VAL A 6 -4.66 8.81 -13.12
CA VAL A 6 -4.13 7.66 -13.87
C VAL A 6 -3.96 6.52 -12.89
N THR A 7 -4.58 5.37 -13.20
CA THR A 7 -4.42 4.14 -12.42
C THR A 7 -3.37 3.26 -13.08
N VAL A 8 -2.38 2.83 -12.31
CA VAL A 8 -1.28 1.97 -12.78
C VAL A 8 -1.31 0.64 -12.04
N ARG A 9 -1.30 -0.47 -12.79
CA ARG A 9 -1.13 -1.82 -12.25
C ARG A 9 0.37 -2.09 -12.07
N MET A 10 0.81 -2.29 -10.84
CA MET A 10 2.18 -2.63 -10.49
C MET A 10 2.23 -4.07 -9.98
N HIS A 11 3.17 -4.85 -10.52
CA HIS A 11 3.45 -6.21 -10.08
C HIS A 11 4.94 -6.33 -9.79
N SER A 12 5.30 -6.48 -8.51
CA SER A 12 6.69 -6.40 -8.06
C SER A 12 6.94 -7.32 -6.88
N LYS A 13 8.21 -7.71 -6.68
CA LYS A 13 8.66 -8.39 -5.47
C LYS A 13 9.12 -7.36 -4.45
N GLN A 14 8.57 -7.45 -3.23
CA GLN A 14 8.87 -6.52 -2.14
C GLN A 14 9.13 -7.26 -0.84
N THR A 15 9.96 -6.68 0.02
CA THR A 15 10.25 -7.16 1.37
C THR A 15 9.79 -6.09 2.37
N LEU A 16 9.10 -6.50 3.43
CA LEU A 16 8.60 -5.59 4.46
C LEU A 16 8.83 -6.18 5.85
N LEU A 17 9.46 -5.42 6.74
CA LEU A 17 9.57 -5.73 8.16
C LEU A 17 9.14 -4.52 8.97
N ILE A 18 8.17 -4.71 9.87
CA ILE A 18 7.69 -3.66 10.77
C ILE A 18 8.13 -4.02 12.19
N TYR A 19 8.86 -3.11 12.82
CA TYR A 19 9.34 -3.26 14.20
C TYR A 19 8.56 -2.37 15.16
N ASP A 20 8.40 -2.82 16.40
CA ASP A 20 7.83 -2.00 17.46
C ASP A 20 8.84 -0.96 17.98
N ARG A 21 8.39 -0.05 18.86
CA ARG A 21 9.25 0.96 19.50
C ARG A 21 10.41 0.40 20.34
N PHE A 22 10.43 -0.92 20.58
CA PHE A 22 11.46 -1.63 21.33
C PHE A 22 12.33 -2.52 20.41
N GLY A 23 12.17 -2.43 19.08
CA GLY A 23 12.95 -3.19 18.11
C GLY A 23 12.49 -4.64 17.91
N ARG A 24 11.33 -5.05 18.44
CA ARG A 24 10.80 -6.40 18.22
C ARG A 24 9.99 -6.47 16.94
N LEU A 25 10.15 -7.54 16.15
CA LEU A 25 9.39 -7.76 14.91
C LEU A 25 7.89 -7.86 15.20
N MET A 26 7.07 -7.10 14.48
CA MET A 26 5.61 -7.12 14.57
C MET A 26 4.92 -7.76 13.36
N TYR A 27 5.48 -7.55 12.17
CA TYR A 27 4.86 -7.97 10.91
C TYR A 27 5.91 -8.15 9.81
N GLY A 28 5.66 -9.13 8.95
CA GLY A 28 6.45 -9.40 7.74
C GLY A 28 7.65 -10.32 7.95
N SER A 29 8.43 -10.50 6.89
CA SER A 29 9.58 -11.41 6.79
C SER A 29 10.64 -10.84 5.86
N GLU A 30 11.89 -11.30 5.96
CA GLU A 30 12.97 -10.90 5.04
C GLU A 30 12.81 -11.49 3.63
N GLU A 31 12.05 -12.58 3.49
CA GLU A 31 11.75 -13.20 2.20
C GLU A 31 10.89 -12.29 1.32
N PRO A 32 11.33 -11.97 0.08
CA PRO A 32 10.55 -11.16 -0.85
C PRO A 32 9.25 -11.85 -1.28
N ARG A 33 8.16 -11.09 -1.35
CA ARG A 33 6.84 -11.58 -1.75
C ARG A 33 6.31 -10.83 -2.97
N ASP A 34 5.51 -11.53 -3.77
CA ASP A 34 4.84 -10.94 -4.92
C ASP A 34 3.69 -10.04 -4.45
N VAL A 35 3.74 -8.78 -4.85
CA VAL A 35 2.72 -7.76 -4.55
C VAL A 35 2.13 -7.29 -5.86
N LEU A 36 0.81 -7.46 -6.00
CA LEU A 36 0.02 -6.89 -7.08
C LEU A 36 -0.84 -5.75 -6.54
N GLU A 37 -0.63 -4.54 -7.05
CA GLU A 37 -1.34 -3.35 -6.60
C GLU A 37 -1.73 -2.41 -7.72
N TYR A 38 -2.81 -1.65 -7.50
CA TYR A 38 -3.32 -0.65 -8.43
C TYR A 38 -3.19 0.72 -7.76
N VAL A 39 -2.15 1.48 -8.15
CA VAL A 39 -1.83 2.78 -7.58
C VAL A 39 -2.48 3.86 -8.45
N VAL A 40 -3.22 4.77 -7.82
CA VAL A 40 -3.84 5.92 -8.47
C VAL A 40 -2.94 7.13 -8.27
N PHE A 41 -2.46 7.71 -9.36
CA PHE A 41 -1.76 8.98 -9.39
C PHE A 41 -2.71 10.09 -9.81
N GLU A 42 -2.55 11.26 -9.23
CA GLU A 42 -3.34 12.45 -9.57
C GLU A 42 -2.43 13.64 -9.85
N ARG A 43 -2.84 14.49 -10.80
CA ARG A 43 -2.23 15.77 -11.09
C ARG A 43 -3.29 16.86 -11.26
N HIS A 44 -3.05 18.03 -10.67
CA HIS A 44 -3.82 19.23 -10.99
C HIS A 44 -3.39 19.78 -12.36
N MET A 45 -4.22 19.59 -13.38
CA MET A 45 -3.85 19.79 -14.79
C MET A 45 -3.71 21.26 -15.18
N VAL A 46 -4.47 22.13 -14.52
CA VAL A 46 -4.47 23.58 -14.81
C VAL A 46 -3.23 24.27 -14.23
N ASN A 47 -2.60 23.67 -13.22
CA ASN A 47 -1.40 24.24 -12.61
C ASN A 47 -0.15 23.86 -13.42
N PRO A 48 0.58 24.82 -14.02
CA PRO A 48 1.82 24.52 -14.74
C PRO A 48 2.89 23.87 -13.85
N TYR A 49 2.87 24.16 -12.54
CA TYR A 49 3.74 23.55 -11.53
C TYR A 49 3.17 22.27 -10.91
N GLY A 50 2.03 21.78 -11.41
CA GLY A 50 1.41 20.56 -10.93
C GLY A 50 2.27 19.34 -11.26
N THR A 51 2.53 18.50 -10.27
CA THR A 51 3.25 17.23 -10.41
C THR A 51 2.32 16.04 -10.19
N TRP A 52 2.68 14.89 -10.74
CA TRP A 52 2.01 13.63 -10.42
C TRP A 52 2.33 13.22 -9.00
N ARG A 53 1.31 12.94 -8.20
CA ARG A 53 1.43 12.46 -6.82
C ARG A 53 0.56 11.25 -6.61
N THR A 54 0.99 10.34 -5.74
CA THR A 54 0.14 9.23 -5.31
C THR A 54 -1.11 9.79 -4.62
N HIS A 55 -2.28 9.38 -5.10
CA HIS A 55 -3.58 9.82 -4.60
C HIS A 55 -4.29 8.69 -3.85
N GLY A 56 -4.23 7.47 -4.38
CA GLY A 56 -4.94 6.35 -3.78
C GLY A 56 -4.38 4.99 -4.16
N LYS A 57 -4.91 3.95 -3.52
CA LYS A 57 -4.62 2.55 -3.82
C LYS A 57 -5.94 1.79 -3.88
N ILE A 58 -6.20 1.13 -4.99
CA ILE A 58 -7.39 0.29 -5.15
C ILE A 58 -7.07 -1.10 -4.59
N VAL A 59 -7.88 -1.56 -3.64
CA VAL A 59 -7.83 -2.91 -3.10
C VAL A 59 -9.05 -3.67 -3.63
N PRO A 60 -8.88 -4.57 -4.62
CA PRO A 60 -10.01 -5.31 -5.14
C PRO A 60 -10.58 -6.26 -4.09
N SER A 61 -11.89 -6.52 -4.15
CA SER A 61 -12.58 -7.44 -3.22
C SER A 61 -12.07 -8.89 -3.30
N TRP A 62 -11.52 -9.27 -4.45
CA TRP A 62 -10.92 -10.57 -4.69
C TRP A 62 -9.44 -10.64 -4.30
N ALA A 63 -8.83 -9.54 -3.85
CA ALA A 63 -7.44 -9.57 -3.40
C ALA A 63 -7.27 -10.59 -2.27
N PRO A 64 -6.17 -11.36 -2.25
CA PRO A 64 -5.88 -12.24 -1.13
C PRO A 64 -5.77 -11.40 0.17
N PRO A 65 -6.15 -11.97 1.32
CA PRO A 65 -5.99 -11.29 2.59
C PRO A 65 -4.51 -11.00 2.85
N LYS A 66 -4.25 -9.90 3.57
CA LYS A 66 -2.91 -9.62 4.09
C LYS A 66 -2.52 -10.69 5.10
N GLU A 67 -1.23 -10.84 5.31
CA GLU A 67 -0.74 -11.76 6.34
C GLU A 67 -1.28 -11.36 7.71
N PRO A 68 -1.47 -12.35 8.60
CA PRO A 68 -1.78 -12.05 9.98
C PRO A 68 -0.58 -11.37 10.66
N ILE A 69 -0.87 -10.56 11.68
CA ILE A 69 0.16 -10.06 12.59
C ILE A 69 0.64 -11.19 13.51
N ILE A 70 1.87 -11.07 14.02
CA ILE A 70 2.46 -12.08 14.92
C ILE A 70 1.72 -12.11 16.28
N LYS A 71 1.09 -11.01 16.68
CA LYS A 71 0.44 -10.86 17.99
C LYS A 71 -1.01 -11.33 17.97
N THR A 72 -1.45 -12.01 19.03
CA THR A 72 -2.86 -12.33 19.25
C THR A 72 -3.64 -11.08 19.66
N VAL A 73 -4.85 -10.91 19.12
CA VAL A 73 -5.78 -9.82 19.46
C VAL A 73 -7.01 -10.41 20.13
N PHE A 74 -7.44 -9.80 21.24
CA PHE A 74 -8.71 -10.08 21.88
C PHE A 74 -9.70 -8.95 21.54
N LEU A 75 -10.90 -9.32 21.09
CA LEU A 75 -11.99 -8.39 20.82
C LEU A 75 -13.05 -8.58 21.92
N PRO A 76 -13.26 -7.61 22.84
CA PRO A 76 -14.36 -7.68 23.80
C PRO A 76 -15.70 -7.56 23.06
N GLY A 77 -16.70 -8.30 23.56
CA GLY A 77 -18.08 -8.31 23.03
C GLY A 77 -18.90 -7.09 23.42
#